data_AF-A0A5C6XFJ9-F1
#
_entry.id   AF-A0A5C6XFJ9-F1
#
_cell.length_a   1.000
_cell.length_b   1.000
_cell.length_c   1.000
_cell.angle_alpha   90.00
_cell.angle_beta   90.00
_cell.angle_gamma   90.00
#
_symmetry.space_group_name_H-M   'P 1'
#
loop_
_entity.id
_entity.type
_entity.pdbx_description
1 polymer ?
#
loop_
_entity_poly.entity_id
_entity_poly.type
_entity_poly.pdbx_seq_one_letter_code
_entity_poly.pdbx_strand_id
1 'polypeptide(L)'
;MIRTSSWMPSLAALALLLSAAACGESSVHYNTGDGVTRVDTNPDRDPPTNDDARGYTLSAVSQTDQATFIGESLELQVRLSDDQGEVTPDEAITFEIIAETGSTQTRLQSGSSFTNAQGIATNRLLVGDALGTIRVRATHSWADDPVDFSVEVGTVPVGALRIGASYDRSDVAPLSFVQLRLWDAVQQPCSSIPTFTPPAAAHLLEADLADLTNTALFEGLDPSDRYTVVAYGRGAFDQIMAFGCADDVSAEPEVTTDVMVDLTLLDLMPTGVYDVESYWDFREAISSTGAIGSTIVTAVEAISNPGRAIADLVIDWAEEWVCENRSLEECLIAMAFGGEARDTIEDFVNDQLSRMDFFVDLMAIGQDLNDTISQMKVESVLTISNKQVGEGELRGVDAWQAMNFYWRRNCTDTSPADCGEIRFGLGSGSSIGALQSEWDGRLTNYNRLEIDSHEMTVPYGLVILQILNDTLIPAMTGGNANSISGALNYWICDNIGSVNVGGINLPVGSFCSSLVAPLISTYANQFLADLEFSINLFVEGEGLMFDTDSDGVTDLVNEGLFLGEVRRDDGPPTEMEATFEGVRQP
;
A
#
# COMPACT_ATOMS: atom_id res chain seq x y z
N MET A 1 24.97 -4.95 -12.41
CA MET A 1 24.95 -4.95 -13.89
C MET A 1 24.05 -3.82 -14.33
N ILE A 2 24.61 -2.78 -14.95
CA ILE A 2 23.90 -1.56 -15.36
C ILE A 2 23.88 -1.55 -16.90
N ARG A 3 22.71 -1.48 -17.52
CA ARG A 3 22.57 -1.20 -18.95
C ARG A 3 21.81 0.12 -19.14
N THR A 4 22.58 1.14 -19.48
CA THR A 4 22.14 2.35 -20.15
C THR A 4 22.01 2.08 -21.65
N SER A 5 20.93 2.53 -22.29
CA SER A 5 20.96 2.79 -23.73
C SER A 5 20.26 4.10 -24.08
N SER A 6 20.96 4.83 -24.93
CA SER A 6 20.85 6.23 -25.33
C SER A 6 20.17 6.41 -26.69
N TRP A 7 19.46 7.53 -26.84
CA TRP A 7 19.37 8.43 -28.01
C TRP A 7 18.33 8.20 -29.14
N MET A 8 17.30 9.07 -29.14
CA MET A 8 17.02 10.21 -30.08
C MET A 8 16.74 9.97 -31.60
N PRO A 9 15.99 10.89 -32.27
CA PRO A 9 14.79 10.55 -33.05
C PRO A 9 14.92 10.81 -34.57
N SER A 10 14.05 10.19 -35.37
CA SER A 10 13.95 10.43 -36.81
C SER A 10 12.72 11.29 -37.18
N LEU A 11 12.98 12.58 -37.32
CA LEU A 11 12.21 13.51 -38.17
C LEU A 11 12.42 13.12 -39.65
N ALA A 12 11.33 12.86 -40.37
CA ALA A 12 11.13 12.96 -41.83
C ALA A 12 10.45 11.72 -42.42
N ALA A 13 9.11 11.74 -42.48
CA ALA A 13 8.30 11.17 -43.57
C ALA A 13 6.82 11.30 -43.24
N LEU A 14 6.15 12.37 -43.71
CA LEU A 14 4.82 12.28 -44.33
C LEU A 14 4.40 13.67 -44.83
N ALA A 15 4.86 13.99 -46.03
CA ALA A 15 4.21 14.97 -46.88
C ALA A 15 3.41 14.20 -47.95
N LEU A 16 2.25 14.76 -48.31
CA LEU A 16 1.33 14.38 -49.39
C LEU A 16 0.33 13.25 -49.10
N LEU A 17 -0.91 13.64 -48.76
CA LEU A 17 -2.07 13.44 -49.63
C LEU A 17 -3.24 14.38 -49.21
N LEU A 18 -3.54 15.32 -50.11
CA LEU A 18 -4.80 16.06 -50.31
C LEU A 18 -5.98 15.05 -50.49
N SER A 19 -7.28 15.31 -50.25
CA SER A 19 -8.10 16.51 -50.13
C SER A 19 -9.58 16.14 -49.84
N ALA A 20 -10.34 17.13 -49.34
CA ALA A 20 -11.74 17.48 -49.68
C ALA A 20 -12.89 17.13 -48.72
N ALA A 21 -13.37 18.17 -48.01
CA ALA A 21 -14.77 18.66 -47.84
C ALA A 21 -14.91 19.35 -46.45
N ALA A 22 -15.66 20.42 -46.20
CA ALA A 22 -16.26 21.53 -46.93
C ALA A 22 -16.81 22.52 -45.86
N CYS A 23 -16.73 23.83 -46.15
CA CYS A 23 -17.56 24.95 -45.65
C CYS A 23 -17.58 25.30 -44.14
N GLY A 24 -17.43 26.55 -43.69
CA GLY A 24 -17.27 27.82 -44.38
C GLY A 24 -17.21 28.96 -43.36
N GLU A 25 -16.40 29.98 -43.63
CA GLU A 25 -16.46 31.24 -42.91
C GLU A 25 -16.22 32.37 -43.92
N SER A 26 -17.24 33.22 -44.05
CA SER A 26 -17.31 34.31 -45.00
C SER A 26 -16.54 35.52 -44.48
N SER A 27 -15.28 35.66 -44.88
CA SER A 27 -14.55 36.93 -44.77
C SER A 27 -14.90 37.81 -45.98
N VAL A 28 -15.69 38.86 -45.75
CA VAL A 28 -15.94 39.90 -46.76
C VAL A 28 -14.70 40.79 -46.84
N HIS A 29 -13.99 40.68 -47.96
CA HIS A 29 -13.00 41.65 -48.41
C HIS A 29 -13.68 42.98 -48.76
N TYR A 30 -13.25 44.09 -48.15
CA TYR A 30 -13.47 45.41 -48.71
C TYR A 30 -12.39 45.70 -49.75
N ASN A 31 -12.84 45.93 -50.99
CA ASN A 31 -12.04 46.42 -52.11
C ASN A 31 -11.42 47.78 -51.77
N THR A 32 -10.10 47.84 -51.78
CA THR A 32 -9.36 49.06 -52.07
C THR A 32 -9.45 49.33 -53.58
N GLY A 33 -10.08 50.44 -53.94
CA GLY A 33 -9.98 51.04 -55.28
C GLY A 33 -11.28 51.02 -56.07
N ASP A 34 -12.10 52.05 -55.89
CA ASP A 34 -12.42 52.93 -57.01
C ASP A 34 -12.94 54.28 -56.50
N GLY A 35 -12.39 55.36 -57.04
CA GLY A 35 -12.84 56.71 -56.75
C GLY A 35 -14.22 56.94 -57.33
N VAL A 36 -15.26 56.85 -56.50
CA VAL A 36 -16.58 57.40 -56.81
C VAL A 36 -16.83 58.55 -55.85
N THR A 37 -16.44 59.75 -56.28
CA THR A 37 -17.10 60.98 -55.85
C THR A 37 -18.60 60.82 -56.14
N ARG A 38 -19.39 60.56 -55.11
CA ARG A 38 -20.85 60.61 -55.22
C ARG A 38 -21.20 62.09 -55.37
N VAL A 39 -21.54 62.46 -56.60
CA VAL A 39 -22.09 63.77 -56.94
C VAL A 39 -23.43 63.89 -56.23
N ASP A 40 -23.53 64.86 -55.33
CA ASP A 40 -24.80 65.38 -54.82
C ASP A 40 -25.73 65.72 -55.99
N THR A 41 -26.87 65.04 -56.06
CA THR A 41 -27.96 65.42 -56.97
C THR A 41 -29.21 65.79 -56.20
N ASN A 42 -29.07 66.55 -55.11
CA ASN A 42 -30.17 67.30 -54.55
C ASN A 42 -29.85 68.81 -54.58
N PRO A 43 -30.16 69.50 -55.70
CA PRO A 43 -29.79 70.91 -55.88
C PRO A 43 -30.76 71.91 -55.21
N ASP A 44 -31.70 71.47 -54.36
CA ASP A 44 -32.73 72.35 -53.76
C ASP A 44 -32.73 72.39 -52.22
N ARG A 45 -31.57 72.18 -51.58
CA ARG A 45 -31.36 72.71 -50.22
C ARG A 45 -30.28 73.77 -50.31
N ASP A 46 -30.72 75.03 -50.39
CA ASP A 46 -29.85 76.16 -50.06
C ASP A 46 -29.16 75.84 -48.71
N PRO A 47 -27.83 75.89 -48.63
CA PRO A 47 -27.17 75.82 -47.34
C PRO A 47 -27.71 76.98 -46.51
N PRO A 48 -28.14 76.77 -45.25
CA PRO A 48 -28.47 77.89 -44.38
C PRO A 48 -27.20 78.74 -44.24
N THR A 49 -27.15 79.85 -44.97
CA THR A 49 -26.17 80.91 -44.81
C THR A 49 -26.60 81.72 -43.60
N ASN A 50 -26.38 81.15 -42.43
CA ASN A 50 -26.44 81.86 -41.18
C ASN A 50 -25.28 81.37 -40.32
N ASP A 51 -24.33 82.27 -40.06
CA ASP A 51 -23.19 82.07 -39.14
C ASP A 51 -23.62 81.86 -37.67
N ASP A 52 -24.89 81.49 -37.42
CA ASP A 52 -25.51 81.18 -36.13
C ASP A 52 -26.40 79.91 -36.19
N ALA A 53 -26.14 78.95 -37.09
CA ALA A 53 -26.88 77.68 -37.18
C ALA A 53 -26.48 76.67 -36.09
N ARG A 54 -26.78 77.06 -34.84
CA ARG A 54 -26.83 76.22 -33.65
C ARG A 54 -28.27 75.70 -33.52
N GLY A 55 -28.52 74.50 -34.04
CA GLY A 55 -29.88 73.97 -34.22
C GLY A 55 -30.05 72.52 -33.81
N TYR A 56 -29.01 71.88 -33.29
CA TYR A 56 -29.08 70.51 -32.81
C TYR A 56 -28.72 70.44 -31.32
N THR A 57 -29.37 69.53 -30.62
CA THR A 57 -29.05 69.16 -29.24
C THR A 57 -28.57 67.71 -29.23
N LEU A 58 -27.38 67.49 -28.67
CA LEU A 58 -26.86 66.15 -28.39
C LEU A 58 -27.16 65.81 -26.93
N SER A 59 -27.74 64.64 -26.68
CA SER A 59 -28.07 64.19 -25.33
C SER A 59 -27.62 62.75 -25.09
N ALA A 60 -27.15 62.44 -23.89
CA ALA A 60 -26.74 61.08 -23.55
C ALA A 60 -27.97 60.16 -23.45
N VAL A 61 -27.88 58.98 -24.08
CA VAL A 61 -28.87 57.91 -23.94
C VAL A 61 -28.35 56.84 -22.99
N SER A 62 -27.07 56.50 -23.06
CA SER A 62 -26.39 55.69 -22.04
C SER A 62 -25.95 56.57 -20.86
N GLN A 63 -25.62 55.95 -19.72
CA GLN A 63 -25.10 56.68 -18.56
C GLN A 63 -23.78 57.40 -18.92
N THR A 64 -23.60 58.63 -18.45
CA THR A 64 -22.38 59.41 -18.72
C THR A 64 -21.24 59.02 -17.78
N ASP A 65 -21.55 58.61 -16.55
CA ASP A 65 -20.58 58.08 -15.60
C ASP A 65 -20.82 56.58 -15.44
N GLN A 66 -19.84 55.76 -15.85
CA GLN A 66 -19.94 54.30 -15.85
C GLN A 66 -18.66 53.67 -15.27
N ALA A 67 -18.77 52.45 -14.75
CA ALA A 67 -17.63 51.65 -14.32
C ALA A 67 -17.59 50.34 -15.12
N THR A 68 -16.39 49.85 -15.41
CA THR A 68 -16.14 48.60 -16.16
C THR A 68 -14.76 48.06 -15.81
N PHE A 69 -14.41 46.89 -16.33
CA PHE A 69 -13.14 46.24 -16.03
C PHE A 69 -12.20 46.22 -17.24
N ILE A 70 -10.92 46.01 -16.95
CA ILE A 70 -9.90 45.77 -17.98
C ILE A 70 -10.37 44.69 -18.96
N GLY A 71 -10.21 44.94 -20.27
CA GLY A 71 -10.54 44.01 -21.34
C GLY A 71 -12.03 43.91 -21.70
N GLU A 72 -12.92 44.54 -20.94
CA GLU A 72 -14.34 44.60 -21.27
C GLU A 72 -14.65 45.63 -22.38
N SER A 73 -15.91 45.65 -22.80
CA SER A 73 -16.39 46.63 -23.77
C SER A 73 -17.70 47.25 -23.33
N LEU A 74 -17.83 48.55 -23.57
CA LEU A 74 -18.97 49.35 -23.15
C LEU A 74 -19.65 49.99 -24.37
N GLU A 75 -20.97 50.03 -24.38
CA GLU A 75 -21.71 50.78 -25.40
C GLU A 75 -21.98 52.21 -24.93
N LEU A 76 -21.58 53.16 -25.77
CA LEU A 76 -21.82 54.59 -25.58
C LEU A 76 -22.89 55.03 -26.58
N GLN A 77 -23.97 55.63 -26.08
CA GLN A 77 -25.12 56.01 -26.88
C GLN A 77 -25.49 57.47 -26.64
N VAL A 78 -25.66 58.20 -27.74
CA VAL A 78 -26.17 59.57 -27.73
C VAL A 78 -27.33 59.73 -28.70
N ARG A 79 -28.23 60.67 -28.41
CA ARG A 79 -29.35 61.05 -29.25
C ARG A 79 -29.14 62.45 -29.78
N LEU A 80 -29.32 62.60 -31.08
CA LEU A 80 -29.38 63.89 -31.77
C LEU A 80 -30.83 64.29 -32.00
N SER A 81 -31.17 65.51 -31.59
CA SER A 81 -32.44 66.16 -31.86
C SER A 81 -32.23 67.54 -32.45
N ASP A 82 -33.19 68.02 -33.25
CA ASP A 82 -33.18 69.39 -33.79
C ASP A 82 -33.68 70.43 -32.77
N ASP A 83 -33.84 71.68 -33.21
CA ASP A 83 -34.29 72.84 -32.41
C ASP A 83 -35.75 72.74 -31.96
N GLN A 84 -36.52 71.85 -32.59
CA GLN A 84 -37.90 71.52 -32.23
C GLN A 84 -37.98 70.31 -31.30
N GLY A 85 -36.83 69.67 -31.02
CA GLY A 85 -36.73 68.46 -30.20
C GLY A 85 -37.07 67.17 -30.96
N GLU A 86 -37.24 67.24 -32.28
CA GLU A 86 -37.49 66.07 -33.11
C GLU A 86 -36.18 65.30 -33.36
N VAL A 87 -36.26 63.97 -33.40
CA VAL A 87 -35.07 63.13 -33.59
C VAL A 87 -34.55 63.23 -35.01
N THR A 88 -33.23 63.31 -35.18
CA THR A 88 -32.62 63.42 -36.51
C THR A 88 -31.91 62.12 -36.89
N PRO A 89 -32.44 61.35 -37.86
CA PRO A 89 -31.80 60.13 -38.35
C PRO A 89 -30.70 60.41 -39.39
N ASP A 90 -29.84 59.41 -39.62
CA ASP A 90 -28.78 59.39 -40.65
C ASP A 90 -27.71 60.50 -40.56
N GLU A 91 -27.59 61.18 -39.41
CA GLU A 91 -26.53 62.16 -39.13
C GLU A 91 -25.31 61.50 -38.49
N ALA A 92 -24.11 62.02 -38.80
CA ALA A 92 -22.85 61.47 -38.31
C ALA A 92 -22.43 62.08 -36.97
N ILE A 93 -22.34 61.25 -35.93
CA ILE A 93 -21.78 61.64 -34.63
C ILE A 93 -20.33 61.17 -34.54
N THR A 94 -19.43 62.07 -34.15
CA THR A 94 -18.01 61.75 -33.93
C THR A 94 -17.79 61.37 -32.47
N PHE A 95 -17.05 60.28 -32.23
CA PHE A 95 -16.63 59.84 -30.89
C PHE A 95 -15.11 59.89 -30.80
N GLU A 96 -14.59 60.51 -29.75
CA GLU A 96 -13.15 60.68 -29.54
C GLU A 96 -12.78 60.36 -28.09
N ILE A 97 -11.72 59.58 -27.89
CA ILE A 97 -11.11 59.39 -26.57
C ILE A 97 -10.27 60.64 -26.26
N ILE A 98 -10.74 61.48 -25.35
CA ILE A 98 -10.11 62.77 -25.01
C ILE A 98 -9.15 62.66 -23.82
N ALA A 99 -9.27 61.61 -23.02
CA ALA A 99 -8.30 61.27 -21.99
C ALA A 99 -8.34 59.76 -21.73
N GLU A 100 -7.17 59.15 -21.58
CA GLU A 100 -7.03 57.77 -21.14
C GLU A 100 -5.80 57.63 -20.25
N THR A 101 -5.87 56.71 -19.30
CA THR A 101 -4.75 56.48 -18.37
C THR A 101 -3.94 55.29 -18.86
N GLY A 102 -2.86 55.55 -19.60
CA GLY A 102 -1.73 54.62 -19.74
C GLY A 102 -1.89 53.35 -20.61
N SER A 103 -3.07 53.05 -21.16
CA SER A 103 -3.28 51.92 -22.08
C SER A 103 -3.26 52.39 -23.53
N THR A 104 -2.49 51.70 -24.39
CA THR A 104 -2.53 51.89 -25.85
C THR A 104 -3.54 50.99 -26.56
N GLN A 105 -4.20 50.11 -25.81
CA GLN A 105 -5.15 49.12 -26.32
C GLN A 105 -6.61 49.62 -26.24
N THR A 106 -6.85 50.69 -25.50
CA THR A 106 -8.16 51.34 -25.42
C THR A 106 -8.51 51.94 -26.77
N ARG A 107 -9.68 51.60 -27.30
CA ARG A 107 -10.11 52.08 -28.63
C ARG A 107 -11.62 52.09 -28.78
N LEU A 108 -12.09 53.00 -29.62
CA LEU A 108 -13.46 52.98 -30.12
C LEU A 108 -13.57 52.05 -31.33
N GLN A 109 -14.72 51.39 -31.49
CA GLN A 109 -14.99 50.56 -32.66
C GLN A 109 -14.95 51.37 -33.96
N SER A 110 -15.33 52.64 -33.91
CA SER A 110 -15.26 53.61 -35.01
C SER A 110 -15.04 55.02 -34.48
N GLY A 111 -14.40 55.91 -35.25
CA GLY A 111 -14.31 57.33 -34.90
C GLY A 111 -15.62 58.10 -35.12
N SER A 112 -16.56 57.53 -35.88
CA SER A 112 -17.89 58.10 -36.12
C SER A 112 -18.96 57.03 -36.26
N SER A 113 -20.18 57.33 -35.86
CA SER A 113 -21.36 56.47 -36.01
C SER A 113 -22.56 57.30 -36.45
N PHE A 114 -23.43 56.71 -37.28
CA PHE A 114 -24.63 57.38 -37.76
C PHE A 114 -25.82 57.16 -36.82
N THR A 115 -26.66 58.18 -36.67
CA THR A 115 -27.91 58.09 -35.92
C THR A 115 -28.93 57.23 -36.64
N ASN A 116 -29.64 56.35 -35.93
CA ASN A 116 -30.72 55.53 -36.49
C ASN A 116 -32.05 56.32 -36.64
N ALA A 117 -33.14 55.64 -37.00
CA ALA A 117 -34.48 56.23 -37.14
C ALA A 117 -35.01 56.94 -35.86
N GLN A 118 -34.44 56.64 -34.69
CA GLN A 118 -34.75 57.26 -33.41
C GLN A 118 -33.76 58.36 -33.03
N GLY A 119 -32.88 58.77 -33.95
CA GLY A 119 -31.83 59.76 -33.72
C GLY A 119 -30.69 59.27 -32.83
N ILE A 120 -30.55 57.96 -32.60
CA ILE A 120 -29.55 57.40 -31.67
C ILE A 120 -28.33 56.92 -32.44
N ALA A 121 -27.15 57.40 -32.04
CA ALA A 121 -25.85 56.91 -32.49
C ALA A 121 -25.20 56.08 -31.38
N THR A 122 -24.71 54.89 -31.75
CA THR A 122 -24.06 53.95 -30.82
C THR A 122 -22.62 53.70 -31.23
N ASN A 123 -21.71 53.75 -30.28
CA ASN A 123 -20.31 53.38 -30.44
C ASN A 123 -19.87 52.43 -29.32
N ARG A 124 -18.99 51.48 -29.63
CA ARG A 124 -18.47 50.54 -28.63
C ARG A 124 -17.05 50.93 -28.25
N LEU A 125 -16.84 51.20 -26.97
CA LEU A 125 -15.53 51.39 -26.37
C LEU A 125 -15.00 50.01 -25.96
N LEU A 126 -13.81 49.64 -26.46
CA LEU A 126 -13.04 48.51 -25.95
C LEU A 126 -12.03 49.06 -24.94
N VAL A 127 -12.09 48.56 -23.71
CA VAL A 127 -11.20 48.95 -22.62
C VAL A 127 -9.92 48.14 -22.70
N GLY A 128 -8.77 48.81 -22.65
CA GLY A 128 -7.48 48.15 -22.68
C GLY A 128 -7.05 47.59 -21.32
N ASP A 129 -5.74 47.54 -21.09
CA ASP A 129 -5.08 46.82 -19.99
C ASP A 129 -4.65 47.70 -18.80
N ALA A 130 -5.05 48.97 -18.78
CA ALA A 130 -4.66 49.92 -17.73
C ALA A 130 -5.85 50.40 -16.88
N LEU A 131 -5.61 50.49 -15.58
CA LEU A 131 -6.54 51.05 -14.61
C LEU A 131 -6.61 52.59 -14.71
N GLY A 132 -7.76 53.15 -14.37
CA GLY A 132 -7.94 54.60 -14.28
C GLY A 132 -9.22 55.07 -14.95
N THR A 133 -9.28 56.34 -15.35
CA THR A 133 -10.48 56.90 -15.99
C THR A 133 -10.22 57.11 -17.49
N ILE A 134 -11.15 56.64 -18.31
CA ILE A 134 -11.24 56.95 -19.75
C ILE A 134 -12.33 58.01 -19.92
N ARG A 135 -12.04 59.07 -20.68
CA ARG A 135 -13.04 60.06 -21.07
C ARG A 135 -13.26 60.01 -22.57
N VAL A 136 -14.51 59.80 -22.97
CA VAL A 136 -14.93 59.78 -24.37
C VAL A 136 -15.87 60.94 -24.61
N ARG A 137 -15.60 61.72 -25.65
CA ARG A 137 -16.44 62.84 -26.08
C ARG A 137 -17.19 62.47 -27.35
N ALA A 138 -18.51 62.66 -27.34
CA ALA A 138 -19.35 62.61 -28.52
C ALA A 138 -19.66 64.04 -28.99
N THR A 139 -19.44 64.31 -30.28
CA THR A 139 -19.63 65.63 -30.89
C THR A 139 -20.40 65.54 -32.22
N HIS A 140 -21.09 66.63 -32.54
CA HIS A 140 -21.72 66.86 -33.83
C HIS A 140 -21.45 68.30 -34.27
N SER A 141 -21.21 68.53 -35.56
CA SER A 141 -20.72 69.83 -36.09
C SER A 141 -21.69 70.99 -35.90
N TRP A 142 -22.98 70.70 -35.71
CA TRP A 142 -24.05 71.69 -35.56
C TRP A 142 -24.78 71.62 -34.21
N ALA A 143 -24.24 70.83 -33.27
CA ALA A 143 -24.75 70.75 -31.91
C ALA A 143 -23.99 71.69 -30.97
N ASP A 144 -24.71 72.26 -30.00
CA ASP A 144 -24.17 73.30 -29.11
C ASP A 144 -23.19 72.77 -28.08
N ASP A 145 -23.52 71.64 -27.47
CA ASP A 145 -22.76 71.05 -26.39
C ASP A 145 -22.39 69.59 -26.71
N PRO A 146 -21.12 69.19 -26.51
CA PRO A 146 -20.72 67.79 -26.59
C PRO A 146 -21.27 66.99 -25.41
N VAL A 147 -21.36 65.67 -25.58
CA VAL A 147 -21.63 64.73 -24.49
C VAL A 147 -20.33 64.07 -24.08
N ASP A 148 -19.94 64.23 -22.81
CA ASP A 148 -18.76 63.60 -22.24
C ASP A 148 -19.17 62.37 -21.42
N PHE A 149 -18.56 61.24 -21.72
CA PHE A 149 -18.61 60.01 -20.95
C PHE A 149 -17.34 59.90 -20.11
N SER A 150 -17.47 59.53 -18.84
CA SER A 150 -16.41 59.18 -17.91
C SER A 150 -16.56 57.71 -17.53
N VAL A 151 -15.59 56.90 -17.91
CA VAL A 151 -15.58 55.46 -17.66
C VAL A 151 -14.45 55.14 -16.68
N GLU A 152 -14.81 54.69 -15.48
CA GLU A 152 -13.85 54.21 -14.48
C GLU A 152 -13.51 52.75 -14.75
N VAL A 153 -12.22 52.47 -14.97
CA VAL A 153 -11.69 51.14 -15.29
C VAL A 153 -11.05 50.56 -14.03
N GLY A 154 -11.70 49.54 -13.49
CA GLY A 154 -11.22 48.73 -12.37
C GLY A 154 -10.55 47.43 -12.82
N THR A 155 -10.03 46.68 -11.85
CA THR A 155 -9.66 45.27 -12.03
C THR A 155 -10.92 44.41 -12.02
N VAL A 156 -10.94 43.32 -12.78
CA VAL A 156 -11.98 42.30 -12.65
C VAL A 156 -12.05 41.86 -11.18
N PRO A 157 -13.22 41.93 -10.54
CA PRO A 157 -13.33 41.57 -9.13
C PRO A 157 -13.03 40.08 -9.02
N VAL A 158 -12.06 39.74 -8.18
CA VAL A 158 -11.71 38.36 -7.86
C VAL A 158 -12.26 37.99 -6.50
N GLY A 159 -12.59 36.72 -6.33
CA GLY A 159 -12.97 36.15 -5.06
C GLY A 159 -11.87 35.30 -4.43
N ALA A 160 -12.16 34.77 -3.25
CA ALA A 160 -11.33 33.77 -2.60
C ALA A 160 -12.18 32.63 -2.04
N LEU A 161 -11.60 31.43 -1.97
CA LEU A 161 -12.18 30.28 -1.29
C LEU A 161 -11.33 29.96 -0.06
N ARG A 162 -11.95 29.84 1.11
CA ARG A 162 -11.33 29.25 2.30
C ARG A 162 -11.87 27.85 2.50
N ILE A 163 -11.00 26.87 2.35
CA ILE A 163 -11.39 25.46 2.27
C ILE A 163 -10.88 24.72 3.50
N GLY A 164 -11.81 24.11 4.24
CA GLY A 164 -11.52 23.17 5.31
C GLY A 164 -12.03 21.77 4.97
N ALA A 165 -11.66 20.80 5.80
CA ALA A 165 -12.13 19.42 5.70
C ALA A 165 -12.75 18.97 7.02
N SER A 166 -13.81 18.17 6.94
CA SER A 166 -14.45 17.54 8.09
C SER A 166 -14.32 16.01 7.96
N TYR A 167 -14.11 15.31 9.07
CA TYR A 167 -13.95 13.86 9.08
C TYR A 167 -14.35 13.30 10.44
N ASP A 168 -15.32 12.38 10.46
CA ASP A 168 -15.95 11.88 11.68
C ASP A 168 -15.40 10.51 12.14
N ARG A 169 -14.49 9.89 11.38
CA ARG A 169 -13.91 8.55 11.67
C ARG A 169 -12.47 8.58 12.20
N SER A 170 -12.06 9.71 12.79
CA SER A 170 -10.70 9.91 13.32
C SER A 170 -10.30 8.95 14.46
N ASP A 171 -11.28 8.32 15.11
CA ASP A 171 -11.11 7.33 16.17
C ASP A 171 -10.71 5.94 15.64
N VAL A 172 -11.17 5.60 14.43
CA VAL A 172 -10.92 4.31 13.79
C VAL A 172 -9.77 4.38 12.79
N ALA A 173 -9.69 5.48 12.03
CA ALA A 173 -8.75 5.65 10.93
C ALA A 173 -8.16 7.07 10.95
N PRO A 174 -7.21 7.36 11.87
CA PRO A 174 -6.66 8.70 12.00
C PRO A 174 -5.90 9.11 10.74
N LEU A 175 -6.17 10.34 10.29
CA LEU A 175 -5.48 10.95 9.15
C LEU A 175 -4.23 11.70 9.64
N SER A 176 -3.13 11.56 8.92
CA SER A 176 -1.90 12.33 9.14
C SER A 176 -2.03 13.76 8.62
N PHE A 177 -2.64 13.93 7.45
CA PHE A 177 -2.90 15.24 6.82
C PHE A 177 -3.98 15.10 5.73
N VAL A 178 -4.47 16.23 5.21
CA VAL A 178 -5.43 16.27 4.10
C VAL A 178 -4.86 17.05 2.94
N GLN A 179 -4.83 16.45 1.74
CA GLN A 179 -4.45 17.12 0.50
C GLN A 179 -5.69 17.73 -0.13
N LEU A 180 -5.67 19.04 -0.32
CA LEU A 180 -6.70 19.79 -1.05
C LEU A 180 -6.23 20.04 -2.48
N ARG A 181 -7.16 19.87 -3.42
CA ARG A 181 -6.97 20.15 -4.85
C ARG A 181 -8.18 20.89 -5.39
N LEU A 182 -7.92 21.92 -6.18
CA LEU A 182 -8.95 22.72 -6.85
C LEU A 182 -8.86 22.50 -8.36
N TRP A 183 -9.97 22.13 -8.99
CA TRP A 183 -10.09 21.97 -10.44
C TRP A 183 -11.20 22.84 -11.02
N ASP A 184 -11.19 22.99 -12.33
CA ASP A 184 -12.34 23.49 -13.10
C ASP A 184 -13.47 22.46 -13.06
N ALA A 185 -14.67 22.88 -12.63
CA ALA A 185 -15.80 21.98 -12.42
C ALA A 185 -16.37 21.39 -13.72
N VAL A 186 -16.19 22.09 -14.85
CA VAL A 186 -16.64 21.59 -16.16
C VAL A 186 -15.73 20.48 -16.65
N GLN A 187 -14.42 20.60 -16.40
CA GLN A 187 -13.43 19.61 -16.83
C GLN A 187 -13.32 18.42 -15.87
N GLN A 188 -13.46 18.65 -14.57
CA GLN A 188 -13.29 17.64 -13.52
C GLN A 188 -14.41 17.76 -12.46
N PRO A 189 -15.66 17.38 -12.78
CA PRO A 189 -16.71 17.26 -11.77
C PRO A 189 -16.40 16.15 -10.77
N CYS A 190 -17.00 16.17 -9.58
CA CYS A 190 -16.75 15.16 -8.55
C CYS A 190 -16.95 13.73 -9.04
N SER A 191 -17.92 13.51 -9.95
CA SER A 191 -18.21 12.19 -10.51
C SER A 191 -17.11 11.60 -11.41
N SER A 192 -16.17 12.42 -11.90
CA SER A 192 -15.07 11.95 -12.76
C SER A 192 -13.77 11.70 -12.01
N ILE A 193 -13.71 12.07 -10.73
CA ILE A 193 -12.50 12.01 -9.92
C ILE A 193 -12.45 10.65 -9.20
N PRO A 194 -11.44 9.80 -9.47
CA PRO A 194 -11.25 8.56 -8.74
C PRO A 194 -10.91 8.83 -7.28
N THR A 195 -11.40 7.97 -6.38
CA THR A 195 -11.22 8.13 -4.92
C THR A 195 -9.80 7.83 -4.47
N PHE A 196 -9.18 6.81 -5.07
CA PHE A 196 -7.87 6.30 -4.69
C PHE A 196 -6.72 6.85 -5.54
N THR A 197 -7.01 7.32 -6.75
CA THR A 197 -5.98 7.81 -7.67
C THR A 197 -6.30 9.24 -8.08
N PRO A 198 -5.59 10.25 -7.54
CA PRO A 198 -5.73 11.62 -8.00
C PRO A 198 -5.51 11.69 -9.51
N PRO A 199 -6.40 12.38 -10.26
CA PRO A 199 -6.24 12.52 -11.70
C PRO A 199 -4.88 13.13 -12.04
N ALA A 200 -4.23 12.59 -13.08
CA ALA A 200 -2.98 13.16 -13.59
C ALA A 200 -3.17 14.55 -14.25
N ALA A 201 -4.42 14.99 -14.45
CA ALA A 201 -4.73 16.30 -14.98
C ALA A 201 -4.22 17.39 -14.02
N ALA A 202 -3.65 18.45 -14.58
CA ALA A 202 -3.19 19.60 -13.80
C ALA A 202 -4.39 20.19 -13.04
N HIS A 203 -4.29 20.21 -11.72
CA HIS A 203 -5.17 21.02 -10.88
C HIS A 203 -4.81 22.49 -11.04
N LEU A 204 -5.76 23.37 -10.75
CA LEU A 204 -5.54 24.80 -10.78
C LEU A 204 -4.67 25.22 -9.60
N LEU A 205 -5.02 24.76 -8.40
CA LEU A 205 -4.36 25.09 -7.15
C LEU A 205 -4.35 23.88 -6.20
N GLU A 206 -3.38 23.86 -5.30
CA GLU A 206 -3.22 22.81 -4.28
C GLU A 206 -2.78 23.38 -2.93
N ALA A 207 -3.16 22.69 -1.85
CA ALA A 207 -2.71 22.97 -0.50
C ALA A 207 -2.81 21.71 0.36
N ASP A 208 -2.04 21.65 1.45
CA ASP A 208 -2.11 20.57 2.42
C ASP A 208 -2.53 21.12 3.79
N LEU A 209 -3.48 20.44 4.43
CA LEU A 209 -3.91 20.72 5.80
C LEU A 209 -3.22 19.73 6.74
N ALA A 210 -2.37 20.24 7.64
CA ALA A 210 -1.70 19.41 8.64
C ALA A 210 -2.66 18.85 9.71
N ASP A 211 -3.84 19.46 9.86
CA ASP A 211 -4.89 19.01 10.77
C ASP A 211 -6.27 19.45 10.24
N LEU A 212 -7.34 18.83 10.74
CA LEU A 212 -8.72 19.10 10.33
C LEU A 212 -9.28 20.44 10.85
N THR A 213 -8.57 21.13 11.73
CA THR A 213 -8.97 22.48 12.21
C THR A 213 -8.42 23.60 11.32
N ASN A 214 -7.42 23.29 10.50
CA ASN A 214 -6.84 24.21 9.55
C ASN A 214 -7.73 24.39 8.31
N THR A 215 -7.50 25.50 7.63
CA THR A 215 -8.13 25.81 6.34
C THR A 215 -7.08 26.35 5.37
N ALA A 216 -7.22 26.04 4.08
CA ALA A 216 -6.42 26.63 3.02
C ALA A 216 -7.14 27.83 2.40
N LEU A 217 -6.42 28.89 2.05
CA LEU A 217 -6.97 30.05 1.35
C LEU A 217 -6.48 30.04 -0.10
N PHE A 218 -7.42 30.05 -1.05
CA PHE A 218 -7.18 30.17 -2.48
C PHE A 218 -7.71 31.54 -2.93
N GLU A 219 -6.83 32.43 -3.39
CA GLU A 219 -7.16 33.81 -3.77
C GLU A 219 -7.04 34.02 -5.29
N GLY A 220 -7.64 35.10 -5.79
CA GLY A 220 -7.53 35.46 -7.21
C GLY A 220 -8.41 34.61 -8.13
N LEU A 221 -9.50 34.06 -7.59
CA LEU A 221 -10.43 33.20 -8.32
C LEU A 221 -11.45 34.05 -9.07
N ASP A 222 -11.75 33.67 -10.32
CA ASP A 222 -12.75 34.35 -11.14
C ASP A 222 -14.16 34.01 -10.62
N PRO A 223 -14.98 34.99 -10.24
CA PRO A 223 -16.34 34.74 -9.77
C PRO A 223 -17.29 34.14 -10.82
N SER A 224 -16.93 34.20 -12.10
CA SER A 224 -17.71 33.60 -13.19
C SER A 224 -17.38 32.12 -13.43
N ASP A 225 -16.26 31.64 -12.88
CA ASP A 225 -15.87 30.24 -12.95
C ASP A 225 -16.55 29.39 -11.86
N ARG A 226 -16.58 28.09 -12.10
CA ARG A 226 -17.05 27.08 -11.15
C ARG A 226 -15.94 26.09 -10.90
N TYR A 227 -15.76 25.73 -9.63
CA TYR A 227 -14.64 24.93 -9.16
C TYR A 227 -15.11 23.65 -8.50
N THR A 228 -14.35 22.59 -8.71
CA THR A 228 -14.43 21.35 -7.94
C THR A 228 -13.35 21.35 -6.89
N VAL A 229 -13.75 21.20 -5.63
CA VAL A 229 -12.85 21.07 -4.50
C VAL A 229 -12.78 19.60 -4.10
N VAL A 230 -11.58 19.05 -4.03
CA VAL A 230 -11.36 17.67 -3.59
C VAL A 230 -10.41 17.64 -2.42
N ALA A 231 -10.73 16.76 -1.48
CA ALA A 231 -9.91 16.48 -0.31
C ALA A 231 -9.56 14.99 -0.27
N TYR A 232 -8.26 14.68 -0.21
CA TYR A 232 -7.75 13.33 0.04
C TYR A 232 -7.17 13.29 1.46
N GLY A 233 -7.77 12.49 2.33
CA GLY A 233 -7.25 12.20 3.65
C GLY A 233 -6.15 11.14 3.59
N ARG A 234 -4.94 11.49 4.04
CA ARG A 234 -3.75 10.65 3.97
C ARG A 234 -3.45 10.01 5.32
N GLY A 235 -3.11 8.72 5.32
CA GLY A 235 -2.73 7.95 6.49
C GLY A 235 -1.28 8.10 6.93
N ALA A 236 -0.84 7.24 7.85
CA ALA A 236 0.53 7.21 8.36
C ALA A 236 1.58 6.76 7.32
N PHE A 237 1.17 6.01 6.29
CA PHE A 237 2.01 5.53 5.19
C PHE A 237 1.82 6.34 3.91
N ASP A 238 1.28 7.56 4.01
CA ASP A 238 0.91 8.42 2.86
C ASP A 238 -0.16 7.79 1.93
N GLN A 239 -0.86 6.76 2.39
CA GLN A 239 -1.93 6.12 1.65
C GLN A 239 -3.23 6.93 1.72
N ILE A 240 -4.06 6.88 0.67
CA ILE A 240 -5.37 7.53 0.68
C ILE A 240 -6.35 6.67 1.49
N MET A 241 -6.80 7.20 2.62
CA MET A 241 -7.77 6.53 3.50
C MET A 241 -9.16 7.15 3.40
N ALA A 242 -9.26 8.44 3.08
CA ALA A 242 -10.53 9.14 3.01
C ALA A 242 -10.60 10.06 1.79
N PHE A 243 -11.80 10.26 1.29
CA PHE A 243 -12.07 11.09 0.13
C PHE A 243 -13.31 11.94 0.35
N GLY A 244 -13.27 13.17 -0.10
CA GLY A 244 -14.40 14.09 -0.11
C GLY A 244 -14.31 15.00 -1.32
N CYS A 245 -15.47 15.41 -1.83
CA CYS A 245 -15.54 16.27 -2.99
C CYS A 245 -16.75 17.21 -2.89
N ALA A 246 -16.53 18.49 -3.19
CA ALA A 246 -17.56 19.51 -3.32
C ALA A 246 -17.52 20.09 -4.75
N ASP A 247 -18.62 19.92 -5.47
CA ASP A 247 -18.76 20.36 -6.86
C ASP A 247 -19.42 21.74 -6.96
N ASP A 248 -19.29 22.38 -8.12
CA ASP A 248 -19.99 23.62 -8.49
C ASP A 248 -19.80 24.79 -7.50
N VAL A 249 -18.62 24.86 -6.88
CA VAL A 249 -18.23 25.91 -5.92
C VAL A 249 -17.83 27.18 -6.68
N SER A 250 -18.31 28.34 -6.27
CA SER A 250 -17.90 29.63 -6.84
C SER A 250 -17.36 30.58 -5.78
N ALA A 251 -16.34 31.34 -6.14
CA ALA A 251 -15.85 32.43 -5.32
C ALA A 251 -16.75 33.67 -5.49
N GLU A 252 -17.12 34.33 -4.40
CA GLU A 252 -17.85 35.60 -4.49
C GLU A 252 -16.88 36.78 -4.73
N PRO A 253 -17.26 37.79 -5.53
CA PRO A 253 -16.40 38.93 -5.83
C PRO A 253 -16.06 39.70 -4.55
N GLU A 254 -14.77 39.95 -4.31
CA GLU A 254 -14.23 40.68 -3.15
C GLU A 254 -14.55 40.05 -1.78
N VAL A 255 -14.99 38.79 -1.75
CA VAL A 255 -15.36 38.06 -0.54
C VAL A 255 -14.61 36.73 -0.47
N THR A 256 -14.35 36.26 0.75
CA THR A 256 -13.87 34.90 0.99
C THR A 256 -15.07 33.98 1.27
N THR A 257 -15.34 33.04 0.38
CA THR A 257 -16.37 32.01 0.56
C THR A 257 -15.77 30.85 1.35
N ASP A 258 -16.35 30.51 2.50
CA ASP A 258 -15.93 29.35 3.28
C ASP A 258 -16.57 28.06 2.72
N VAL A 259 -15.77 27.02 2.50
CA VAL A 259 -16.18 25.72 1.97
C VAL A 259 -15.66 24.63 2.90
N MET A 260 -16.54 23.74 3.33
CA MET A 260 -16.18 22.55 4.11
C MET A 260 -16.40 21.32 3.25
N VAL A 261 -15.36 20.51 3.09
CA VAL A 261 -15.43 19.23 2.38
C VAL A 261 -15.55 18.10 3.39
N ASP A 262 -16.65 17.36 3.35
CA ASP A 262 -16.86 16.21 4.21
C ASP A 262 -16.13 14.99 3.62
N LEU A 263 -15.17 14.45 4.37
CA LEU A 263 -14.40 13.27 4.01
C LEU A 263 -15.14 12.01 4.44
N THR A 264 -15.25 11.05 3.52
CA THR A 264 -15.75 9.69 3.80
C THR A 264 -14.57 8.73 3.82
N LEU A 265 -14.53 7.86 4.82
CA LEU A 265 -13.56 6.76 4.89
C LEU A 265 -13.80 5.81 3.71
N LEU A 266 -12.75 5.49 2.96
CA LEU A 266 -12.79 4.56 1.85
C LEU A 266 -12.54 3.14 2.34
N ASP A 267 -13.34 2.17 1.93
CA ASP A 267 -13.17 0.78 2.34
C ASP A 267 -11.90 0.14 1.74
N LEU A 268 -11.15 -0.60 2.56
CA LEU A 268 -10.04 -1.43 2.09
C LEU A 268 -10.57 -2.73 1.48
N MET A 269 -9.92 -3.20 0.42
CA MET A 269 -10.18 -4.52 -0.16
C MET A 269 -9.16 -5.54 0.36
N PRO A 270 -9.52 -6.38 1.37
CA PRO A 270 -8.59 -7.36 1.95
C PRO A 270 -8.43 -8.62 1.08
N THR A 271 -9.28 -8.80 0.06
CA THR A 271 -9.29 -10.01 -0.78
C THR A 271 -7.99 -10.14 -1.58
N GLY A 272 -7.34 -11.29 -1.46
CA GLY A 272 -6.04 -11.53 -2.09
C GLY A 272 -5.37 -12.80 -1.60
N VAL A 273 -4.14 -13.00 -2.05
CA VAL A 273 -3.24 -14.07 -1.60
C VAL A 273 -2.03 -13.40 -1.00
N TYR A 274 -1.65 -13.80 0.21
CA TYR A 274 -0.56 -13.19 0.96
C TYR A 274 0.49 -14.25 1.28
N ASP A 275 1.75 -13.95 0.99
CA ASP A 275 2.89 -14.71 1.48
C ASP A 275 3.13 -14.28 2.93
N VAL A 276 2.94 -15.21 3.86
CA VAL A 276 3.00 -14.97 5.31
C VAL A 276 4.23 -15.64 5.89
N GLU A 277 4.98 -14.88 6.68
CA GLU A 277 6.03 -15.41 7.55
C GLU A 277 5.58 -15.28 9.00
N SER A 278 5.60 -16.39 9.74
CA SER A 278 5.24 -16.42 11.16
C SER A 278 6.33 -17.10 12.00
N TYR A 279 6.49 -16.67 13.25
CA TYR A 279 7.51 -17.18 14.16
C TYR A 279 6.86 -17.77 15.41
N TRP A 280 6.87 -19.09 15.50
CA TRP A 280 6.17 -19.85 16.54
C TRP A 280 7.12 -20.33 17.65
N ASP A 281 6.64 -20.28 18.89
CA ASP A 281 7.31 -20.88 20.05
C ASP A 281 6.57 -22.15 20.51
N PHE A 282 7.12 -23.31 20.16
CA PHE A 282 6.52 -24.61 20.49
C PHE A 282 7.02 -25.20 21.83
N ARG A 283 7.85 -24.49 22.60
CA ARG A 283 8.48 -25.06 23.80
C ARG A 283 7.48 -25.58 24.82
N GLU A 284 6.47 -24.76 25.12
CA GLU A 284 5.45 -25.12 26.11
C GLU A 284 4.59 -26.28 25.60
N ALA A 285 4.17 -26.22 24.33
CA ALA A 285 3.40 -27.28 23.66
C ALA A 285 4.12 -28.64 23.67
N ILE A 286 5.44 -28.66 23.49
CA ILE A 286 6.22 -29.90 23.53
C ILE A 286 6.39 -30.37 24.96
N SER A 287 6.74 -29.47 25.89
CA SER A 287 6.92 -29.83 27.30
C SER A 287 5.64 -30.36 27.95
N SER A 288 4.48 -29.96 27.44
CA SER A 288 3.16 -30.33 27.96
C SER A 288 2.62 -31.65 27.39
N THR A 289 3.24 -32.23 26.35
CA THR A 289 2.79 -33.48 25.68
C THR A 289 2.94 -34.78 26.51
N GLY A 290 3.14 -34.68 27.83
CA GLY A 290 2.96 -35.80 28.76
C GLY A 290 3.89 -36.99 28.46
N ALA A 291 3.34 -38.19 28.25
CA ALA A 291 4.13 -39.40 27.97
C ALA A 291 4.98 -39.30 26.68
N ILE A 292 4.49 -38.60 25.65
CA ILE A 292 5.22 -38.36 24.40
C ILE A 292 6.26 -37.26 24.60
N GLY A 293 5.94 -36.24 25.40
CA GLY A 293 6.91 -35.26 25.90
C GLY A 293 7.99 -35.94 26.72
N SER A 294 7.66 -36.96 27.52
CA SER A 294 8.63 -37.77 28.24
C SER A 294 9.40 -38.72 27.33
N THR A 295 8.89 -39.14 26.17
CA THR A 295 9.65 -39.93 25.18
C THR A 295 10.55 -39.05 24.33
N ILE A 296 10.11 -37.85 23.93
CA ILE A 296 10.94 -36.83 23.29
C ILE A 296 11.98 -36.32 24.29
N VAL A 297 11.60 -36.06 25.54
CA VAL A 297 12.54 -35.72 26.63
C VAL A 297 13.40 -36.91 27.00
N THR A 298 12.94 -38.17 26.97
CA THR A 298 13.77 -39.36 27.19
C THR A 298 14.70 -39.60 26.01
N ALA A 299 14.31 -39.25 24.79
CA ALA A 299 15.17 -39.32 23.63
C ALA A 299 16.15 -38.17 23.61
N VAL A 300 15.73 -36.96 23.97
CA VAL A 300 16.58 -35.79 24.21
C VAL A 300 17.48 -36.05 25.42
N GLU A 301 17.06 -36.77 26.46
CA GLU A 301 17.84 -37.17 27.64
C GLU A 301 18.75 -38.36 27.33
N ALA A 302 18.37 -39.28 26.44
CA ALA A 302 19.25 -40.30 25.88
C ALA A 302 20.25 -39.68 24.89
N ILE A 303 19.90 -38.56 24.26
CA ILE A 303 20.78 -37.72 23.42
C ILE A 303 21.67 -36.83 24.32
N SER A 304 21.17 -36.39 25.47
CA SER A 304 21.88 -35.51 26.42
C SER A 304 22.70 -36.28 27.46
N ASN A 305 22.37 -37.54 27.72
CA ASN A 305 23.08 -38.50 28.58
C ASN A 305 22.97 -39.95 28.05
N PRO A 306 23.55 -40.21 26.86
CA PRO A 306 23.53 -41.53 26.22
C PRO A 306 24.27 -42.60 27.02
N GLY A 307 25.23 -42.20 27.86
CA GLY A 307 25.97 -43.13 28.69
C GLY A 307 25.07 -43.84 29.69
N ARG A 308 24.17 -43.09 30.32
CA ARG A 308 23.18 -43.64 31.24
C ARG A 308 22.11 -44.47 30.53
N ALA A 309 21.59 -43.99 29.39
CA ALA A 309 20.59 -44.74 28.62
C ALA A 309 21.14 -46.06 28.08
N ILE A 310 22.37 -46.06 27.54
CA ILE A 310 23.05 -47.27 27.07
C ILE A 310 23.42 -48.17 28.26
N ALA A 311 23.89 -47.63 29.38
CA ALA A 311 24.20 -48.41 30.57
C ALA A 311 22.97 -49.09 31.16
N ASP A 312 21.85 -48.38 31.32
CA ASP A 312 20.59 -48.94 31.81
C ASP A 312 20.08 -50.05 30.86
N LEU A 313 20.20 -49.88 29.53
CA LEU A 313 19.83 -50.88 28.52
C LEU A 313 20.77 -52.11 28.47
N VAL A 314 22.08 -51.91 28.66
CA VAL A 314 23.07 -52.99 28.72
C VAL A 314 22.88 -53.82 29.99
N ILE A 315 22.44 -53.21 31.10
CA ILE A 315 22.18 -53.88 32.37
C ILE A 315 20.93 -54.76 32.30
N ASP A 316 19.81 -54.22 31.80
CA ASP A 316 18.56 -54.98 31.65
C ASP A 316 18.75 -56.22 30.75
N TRP A 317 19.54 -56.09 29.69
CA TRP A 317 19.90 -57.23 28.83
C TRP A 317 20.94 -58.17 29.43
N ALA A 318 21.95 -57.65 30.16
CA ALA A 318 22.97 -58.50 30.79
C ALA A 318 22.34 -59.43 31.83
N GLU A 319 21.31 -58.96 32.54
CA GLU A 319 20.52 -59.81 33.43
C GLU A 319 19.73 -60.88 32.65
N GLU A 320 19.12 -60.54 31.51
CA GLU A 320 18.31 -61.49 30.74
C GLU A 320 19.15 -62.53 29.97
N TRP A 321 20.21 -62.11 29.27
CA TRP A 321 21.03 -62.98 28.43
C TRP A 321 22.00 -63.87 29.21
N VAL A 322 22.64 -63.35 30.27
CA VAL A 322 23.50 -64.17 31.13
C VAL A 322 22.66 -65.24 31.84
N CYS A 323 21.41 -64.95 32.16
CA CYS A 323 20.53 -65.91 32.82
C CYS A 323 19.88 -66.92 31.85
N GLU A 324 19.71 -66.60 30.56
CA GLU A 324 19.20 -67.55 29.57
C GLU A 324 20.27 -68.45 28.91
N ASN A 325 21.48 -67.93 28.65
CA ASN A 325 22.50 -68.63 27.84
C ASN A 325 23.70 -69.17 28.62
N ARG A 326 23.78 -68.93 29.94
CA ARG A 326 24.88 -69.40 30.80
C ARG A 326 24.35 -70.14 32.02
N SER A 327 25.25 -70.76 32.77
CA SER A 327 24.88 -71.55 33.94
C SER A 327 24.28 -70.67 35.05
N LEU A 328 23.38 -71.24 35.85
CA LEU A 328 22.67 -70.54 36.95
C LEU A 328 23.63 -69.91 37.98
N GLU A 329 24.86 -70.45 38.10
CA GLU A 329 25.94 -69.92 38.94
C GLU A 329 26.57 -68.65 38.36
N GLU A 330 26.73 -68.55 37.03
CA GLU A 330 27.28 -67.36 36.36
C GLU A 330 26.26 -66.21 36.32
N CYS A 331 24.96 -66.54 36.22
CA CYS A 331 23.84 -65.61 36.37
C CYS A 331 23.75 -65.02 37.80
N LEU A 332 23.92 -65.85 38.84
CA LEU A 332 23.97 -65.37 40.23
C LEU A 332 25.19 -64.49 40.52
N ILE A 333 26.34 -64.77 39.90
CA ILE A 333 27.54 -63.95 40.00
C ILE A 333 27.33 -62.61 39.28
N ALA A 334 26.79 -62.60 38.05
CA ALA A 334 26.46 -61.35 37.34
C ALA A 334 25.47 -60.46 38.12
N MET A 335 24.42 -61.04 38.71
CA MET A 335 23.49 -60.31 39.58
C MET A 335 24.12 -59.85 40.91
N ALA A 336 25.06 -60.61 41.49
CA ALA A 336 25.75 -60.24 42.73
C ALA A 336 26.81 -59.13 42.55
N PHE A 337 27.31 -58.93 41.33
CA PHE A 337 28.24 -57.85 40.96
C PHE A 337 27.54 -56.63 40.33
N GLY A 338 26.21 -56.60 40.28
CA GLY A 338 25.41 -55.60 39.55
C GLY A 338 25.58 -54.13 39.98
N GLY A 339 26.21 -53.85 41.14
CA GLY A 339 26.57 -52.48 41.54
C GLY A 339 27.92 -52.02 40.95
N GLU A 340 28.99 -52.79 41.15
CA GLU A 340 30.33 -52.44 40.66
C GLU A 340 30.48 -52.61 39.14
N ALA A 341 29.77 -53.57 38.53
CA ALA A 341 29.70 -53.69 37.08
C ALA A 341 28.91 -52.55 36.45
N ARG A 342 27.86 -52.05 37.13
CA ARG A 342 27.12 -50.85 36.72
C ARG A 342 28.03 -49.63 36.71
N ASP A 343 28.72 -49.37 37.82
CA ASP A 343 29.64 -48.23 37.90
C ASP A 343 30.80 -48.38 36.89
N THR A 344 31.30 -49.60 36.66
CA THR A 344 32.40 -49.83 35.70
C THR A 344 31.96 -49.72 34.25
N ILE A 345 30.75 -50.19 33.90
CA ILE A 345 30.18 -50.05 32.55
C ILE A 345 29.76 -48.61 32.33
N GLU A 346 29.14 -47.95 33.31
CA GLU A 346 28.79 -46.54 33.28
C GLU A 346 30.04 -45.68 33.13
N ASP A 347 31.10 -45.90 33.92
CA ASP A 347 32.38 -45.19 33.81
C ASP A 347 33.11 -45.49 32.50
N PHE A 348 33.09 -46.74 32.02
CA PHE A 348 33.71 -47.11 30.74
C PHE A 348 32.97 -46.48 29.57
N VAL A 349 31.64 -46.59 29.55
CA VAL A 349 30.79 -45.95 28.54
C VAL A 349 31.04 -44.45 28.63
N ASN A 350 30.86 -43.79 29.78
CA ASN A 350 31.11 -42.35 29.95
C ASN A 350 32.53 -41.90 29.57
N ASP A 351 33.58 -42.68 29.86
CA ASP A 351 34.97 -42.40 29.45
C ASP A 351 35.20 -42.58 27.95
N GLN A 352 34.52 -43.53 27.29
CA GLN A 352 34.57 -43.65 25.83
C GLN A 352 33.70 -42.61 25.14
N LEU A 353 32.50 -42.33 25.67
CA LEU A 353 31.59 -41.33 25.12
C LEU A 353 32.19 -39.91 25.23
N SER A 354 32.80 -39.56 26.36
CA SER A 354 33.48 -38.26 26.54
C SER A 354 34.71 -38.07 25.64
N ARG A 355 35.23 -39.13 25.00
CA ARG A 355 36.34 -39.09 24.03
C ARG A 355 35.89 -39.01 22.58
N MET A 356 34.59 -39.19 22.31
CA MET A 356 34.04 -39.10 20.95
C MET A 356 33.42 -37.71 20.77
N ASP A 357 33.93 -36.94 19.79
CA ASP A 357 33.40 -35.60 19.44
C ASP A 357 31.87 -35.61 19.23
N PHE A 358 31.36 -36.75 18.75
CA PHE A 358 29.94 -37.06 18.62
C PHE A 358 29.09 -36.74 19.86
N PHE A 359 29.52 -37.06 21.09
CA PHE A 359 28.68 -36.88 22.29
C PHE A 359 28.69 -35.45 22.82
N VAL A 360 29.80 -34.74 22.62
CA VAL A 360 29.87 -33.29 22.85
C VAL A 360 28.92 -32.57 21.87
N ASP A 361 28.90 -33.04 20.62
CA ASP A 361 28.03 -32.53 19.57
C ASP A 361 26.54 -32.84 19.79
N LEU A 362 26.23 -34.03 20.31
CA LEU A 362 24.87 -34.47 20.60
C LEU A 362 24.27 -33.74 21.81
N MET A 363 25.06 -33.46 22.85
CA MET A 363 24.66 -32.60 23.98
C MET A 363 24.46 -31.14 23.57
N ALA A 364 25.31 -30.62 22.67
CA ALA A 364 25.11 -29.29 22.08
C ALA A 364 23.83 -29.24 21.24
N ILE A 365 23.49 -30.32 20.52
CA ILE A 365 22.22 -30.44 19.76
C ILE A 365 21.00 -30.46 20.68
N GLY A 366 21.04 -31.14 21.83
CA GLY A 366 19.94 -31.12 22.80
C GLY A 366 19.70 -29.75 23.42
N GLN A 367 20.76 -28.96 23.63
CA GLN A 367 20.68 -27.57 24.09
C GLN A 367 20.22 -26.62 22.98
N ASP A 368 20.74 -26.78 21.75
CA ASP A 368 20.34 -26.01 20.57
C ASP A 368 18.89 -26.29 20.15
N LEU A 369 18.40 -27.54 20.28
CA LEU A 369 17.03 -27.92 19.90
C LEU A 369 15.97 -27.11 20.65
N ASN A 370 16.22 -26.78 21.92
CA ASN A 370 15.30 -25.96 22.71
C ASN A 370 15.21 -24.52 22.17
N ASP A 371 16.33 -23.97 21.68
CA ASP A 371 16.36 -22.65 21.02
C ASP A 371 15.76 -22.73 19.60
N THR A 372 16.05 -23.80 18.86
CA THR A 372 15.48 -24.09 17.52
C THR A 372 13.94 -24.19 17.55
N ILE A 373 13.38 -24.74 18.62
CA ILE A 373 11.93 -24.92 18.83
C ILE A 373 11.23 -23.62 19.24
N SER A 374 11.98 -22.67 19.82
CA SER A 374 11.44 -21.41 20.34
C SER A 374 11.22 -20.33 19.30
N GLN A 375 11.79 -20.50 18.10
CA GLN A 375 11.74 -19.52 17.00
C GLN A 375 11.56 -20.24 15.66
N MET A 376 10.61 -21.18 15.60
CA MET A 376 10.33 -21.90 14.36
C MET A 376 9.68 -20.93 13.38
N LYS A 377 10.34 -20.64 12.26
CA LYS A 377 9.78 -19.82 11.20
C LYS A 377 8.88 -20.70 10.32
N VAL A 378 7.63 -20.31 10.15
CA VAL A 378 6.68 -20.95 9.25
C VAL A 378 6.40 -20.00 8.10
N GLU A 379 6.58 -20.50 6.89
CA GLU A 379 6.16 -19.81 5.67
C GLU A 379 4.83 -20.38 5.24
N SER A 380 3.80 -19.54 5.14
CA SER A 380 2.48 -19.93 4.69
C SER A 380 1.93 -19.01 3.62
N VAL A 381 0.88 -19.48 2.95
CA VAL A 381 0.10 -18.69 2.01
C VAL A 381 -1.27 -18.51 2.61
N LEU A 382 -1.61 -17.26 2.92
CA LEU A 382 -2.91 -16.87 3.43
C LEU A 382 -3.77 -16.37 2.28
N THR A 383 -4.81 -17.13 1.92
CA THR A 383 -5.80 -16.68 0.94
C THR A 383 -6.97 -16.04 1.67
N ILE A 384 -7.35 -14.83 1.29
CA ILE A 384 -8.48 -14.09 1.87
C ILE A 384 -9.51 -13.83 0.78
N SER A 385 -10.78 -14.09 1.08
CA SER A 385 -11.92 -13.82 0.21
C SER A 385 -13.09 -13.24 1.00
N ASN A 386 -13.86 -12.36 0.38
CA ASN A 386 -15.09 -11.85 0.99
C ASN A 386 -16.14 -12.96 1.06
N LYS A 387 -16.76 -13.10 2.23
CA LYS A 387 -17.93 -13.94 2.40
C LYS A 387 -19.13 -13.19 1.81
N GLN A 388 -19.94 -13.84 0.99
CA GLN A 388 -21.08 -13.18 0.31
C GLN A 388 -22.22 -12.77 1.26
N VAL A 389 -22.04 -12.93 2.58
CA VAL A 389 -23.06 -12.73 3.60
C VAL A 389 -22.41 -11.89 4.71
N GLY A 390 -22.92 -10.67 4.94
CA GLY A 390 -22.41 -9.76 5.98
C GLY A 390 -21.34 -8.79 5.47
N GLU A 391 -21.42 -7.54 5.92
CA GLU A 391 -20.37 -6.53 5.67
C GLU A 391 -19.12 -6.89 6.48
N GLY A 392 -17.96 -6.91 5.82
CA GLY A 392 -16.68 -7.19 6.47
C GLY A 392 -16.44 -8.66 6.86
N GLU A 393 -17.36 -9.60 6.59
CA GLU A 393 -17.11 -11.02 6.81
C GLU A 393 -16.15 -11.60 5.76
N LEU A 394 -15.16 -12.36 6.23
CA LEU A 394 -14.11 -12.95 5.43
C LEU A 394 -14.12 -14.47 5.57
N ARG A 395 -13.58 -15.14 4.55
CA ARG A 395 -13.22 -16.55 4.58
C ARG A 395 -11.90 -16.73 3.86
N GLY A 396 -11.11 -17.69 4.31
CA GLY A 396 -9.84 -17.96 3.70
C GLY A 396 -9.33 -19.37 3.87
N VAL A 397 -8.09 -19.53 3.44
CA VAL A 397 -7.28 -20.73 3.63
C VAL A 397 -5.93 -20.29 4.16
N ASP A 398 -5.47 -20.88 5.26
CA ASP A 398 -4.07 -20.84 5.67
C ASP A 398 -3.40 -22.13 5.18
N ALA A 399 -2.35 -22.00 4.38
CA ALA A 399 -1.64 -23.11 3.77
C ALA A 399 -0.14 -23.01 3.99
N TRP A 400 0.40 -23.80 4.93
CA TRP A 400 1.82 -23.80 5.24
C TRP A 400 2.63 -24.44 4.12
N GLN A 401 3.62 -23.71 3.63
CA GLN A 401 4.51 -24.08 2.52
C GLN A 401 5.85 -24.59 3.01
N ALA A 402 6.35 -24.07 4.13
CA ALA A 402 7.60 -24.54 4.72
C ALA A 402 7.66 -24.30 6.23
N MET A 403 8.46 -25.14 6.90
CA MET A 403 8.90 -24.92 8.27
C MET A 403 10.42 -24.82 8.26
N ASN A 404 10.94 -23.72 8.82
CA ASN A 404 12.35 -23.41 8.88
C ASN A 404 12.84 -23.58 10.33
N PHE A 405 13.91 -24.34 10.47
CA PHE A 405 14.56 -24.65 11.74
C PHE A 405 15.97 -24.08 11.71
N TYR A 406 16.44 -23.50 12.81
CA TYR A 406 17.78 -22.94 12.88
C TYR A 406 18.71 -23.83 13.70
N TRP A 407 19.74 -24.37 13.07
CA TRP A 407 20.84 -25.12 13.70
C TRP A 407 22.14 -24.33 13.61
N ARG A 408 22.43 -23.54 14.66
CA ARG A 408 23.49 -22.52 14.63
C ARG A 408 24.88 -23.01 15.04
N ARG A 409 25.11 -24.33 15.11
CA ARG A 409 26.38 -24.93 15.59
C ARG A 409 27.66 -24.35 14.94
N ASN A 410 27.62 -24.03 13.65
CA ASN A 410 28.76 -23.45 12.91
C ASN A 410 28.64 -21.92 12.71
N CYS A 411 27.70 -21.30 13.40
CA CYS A 411 27.45 -19.88 13.34
C CYS A 411 28.17 -19.19 14.50
N THR A 412 28.84 -18.09 14.18
CA THR A 412 29.41 -17.19 15.19
C THR A 412 28.35 -16.17 15.61
N ASP A 413 28.60 -15.43 16.69
CA ASP A 413 27.75 -14.29 17.10
C ASP A 413 27.64 -13.21 16.01
N THR A 414 28.57 -13.20 15.04
CA THR A 414 28.57 -12.30 13.89
C THR A 414 27.97 -12.90 12.62
N SER A 415 27.58 -14.18 12.65
CA SER A 415 26.98 -14.84 11.50
C SER A 415 25.57 -14.28 11.24
N PRO A 416 25.11 -14.25 9.99
CA PRO A 416 23.76 -13.82 9.63
C PRO A 416 22.65 -14.46 10.47
N ALA A 417 21.49 -13.81 10.55
CA ALA A 417 20.33 -14.32 11.28
C ALA A 417 19.84 -15.67 10.73
N ASP A 418 19.96 -15.88 9.43
CA ASP A 418 19.64 -17.12 8.71
C ASP A 418 20.76 -18.17 8.72
N CYS A 419 21.89 -17.91 9.38
CA CYS A 419 22.96 -18.90 9.47
C CYS A 419 22.45 -20.17 10.17
N GLY A 420 22.63 -21.31 9.52
CA GLY A 420 22.17 -22.61 10.03
C GLY A 420 20.69 -22.92 9.75
N GLU A 421 20.03 -22.13 8.90
CA GLU A 421 18.65 -22.41 8.48
C GLU A 421 18.53 -23.73 7.72
N ILE A 422 17.58 -24.54 8.16
CA ILE A 422 17.17 -25.81 7.58
C ILE A 422 15.71 -25.64 7.18
N ARG A 423 15.48 -25.49 5.89
CA ARG A 423 14.15 -25.32 5.32
C ARG A 423 13.53 -26.66 4.96
N PHE A 424 12.37 -26.95 5.54
CA PHE A 424 11.58 -28.12 5.21
C PHE A 424 10.34 -27.74 4.39
N GLY A 425 10.28 -28.18 3.13
CA GLY A 425 9.15 -27.93 2.25
C GLY A 425 7.95 -28.83 2.56
N LEU A 426 6.77 -28.21 2.60
CA LEU A 426 5.47 -28.87 2.73
C LEU A 426 4.79 -28.95 1.37
N GLY A 427 3.82 -29.87 1.23
CA GLY A 427 3.04 -30.03 0.00
C GLY A 427 3.44 -31.22 -0.89
N SER A 428 3.28 -31.06 -2.21
CA SER A 428 3.36 -32.17 -3.15
C SER A 428 4.79 -32.71 -3.31
N GLY A 429 5.00 -33.95 -2.88
CA GLY A 429 6.32 -34.60 -2.88
C GLY A 429 7.04 -34.54 -1.52
N SER A 430 6.48 -33.83 -0.54
CA SER A 430 6.88 -33.95 0.86
C SER A 430 6.30 -35.23 1.48
N SER A 431 7.07 -35.88 2.35
CA SER A 431 6.62 -36.98 3.21
C SER A 431 5.53 -36.56 4.20
N ILE A 432 5.46 -35.26 4.49
CA ILE A 432 4.56 -34.64 5.47
C ILE A 432 3.21 -34.27 4.84
N GLY A 433 3.18 -34.09 3.51
CA GLY A 433 1.99 -33.67 2.78
C GLY A 433 1.72 -32.16 2.90
N ALA A 434 0.53 -31.73 2.46
CA ALA A 434 0.10 -30.34 2.54
C ALA A 434 -0.58 -30.08 3.89
N LEU A 435 -0.16 -29.02 4.57
CA LEU A 435 -0.79 -28.52 5.79
C LEU A 435 -1.61 -27.29 5.44
N GLN A 436 -2.93 -27.46 5.41
CA GLN A 436 -3.85 -26.38 5.08
C GLN A 436 -5.12 -26.49 5.90
N SER A 437 -5.72 -25.34 6.22
CA SER A 437 -7.03 -25.28 6.86
C SER A 437 -7.82 -24.08 6.38
N GLU A 438 -9.14 -24.25 6.36
CA GLU A 438 -10.07 -23.19 6.00
C GLU A 438 -10.48 -22.44 7.27
N TRP A 439 -10.62 -21.12 7.16
CA TRP A 439 -10.99 -20.27 8.28
C TRP A 439 -12.05 -19.27 7.87
N ASP A 440 -12.88 -18.88 8.84
CA ASP A 440 -13.76 -17.72 8.75
C ASP A 440 -13.16 -16.57 9.56
N GLY A 441 -13.54 -15.34 9.25
CA GLY A 441 -13.02 -14.18 9.95
C GLY A 441 -13.75 -12.90 9.58
N ARG A 442 -13.18 -11.77 9.93
CA ARG A 442 -13.76 -10.45 9.67
C ARG A 442 -12.73 -9.34 9.61
N LEU A 443 -13.09 -8.23 8.97
CA LEU A 443 -12.38 -6.96 9.02
C LEU A 443 -13.12 -6.03 9.99
N THR A 444 -12.50 -5.70 11.13
CA THR A 444 -13.03 -4.77 12.12
C THR A 444 -12.23 -3.47 12.11
N ASN A 445 -12.80 -2.40 12.69
CA ASN A 445 -12.10 -1.13 12.90
C ASN A 445 -11.33 -0.65 11.66
N TYR A 446 -11.97 -0.72 10.48
CA TYR A 446 -11.42 -0.36 9.17
C TYR A 446 -10.34 -1.29 8.63
N ASN A 447 -9.28 -1.58 9.39
CA ASN A 447 -8.11 -2.29 8.90
C ASN A 447 -7.62 -3.44 9.79
N ARG A 448 -8.41 -3.87 10.79
CA ARG A 448 -8.04 -4.98 11.67
C ARG A 448 -8.60 -6.29 11.13
N LEU A 449 -7.73 -7.16 10.64
CA LEU A 449 -8.06 -8.54 10.33
C LEU A 449 -8.23 -9.33 11.63
N GLU A 450 -9.32 -10.08 11.73
CA GLU A 450 -9.55 -11.11 12.75
C GLU A 450 -9.86 -12.43 12.05
N ILE A 451 -9.06 -13.46 12.34
CA ILE A 451 -9.20 -14.83 11.86
C ILE A 451 -9.78 -15.65 13.01
N ASP A 452 -10.97 -16.21 12.81
CA ASP A 452 -11.60 -17.06 13.81
C ASP A 452 -10.82 -18.38 13.95
N SER A 453 -10.95 -19.00 15.13
CA SER A 453 -10.29 -20.28 15.46
C SER A 453 -10.62 -21.39 14.46
N HIS A 454 -9.59 -22.01 13.90
CA HIS A 454 -9.69 -23.12 12.95
C HIS A 454 -8.62 -24.18 13.23
N GLU A 455 -8.92 -25.44 12.89
CA GLU A 455 -8.07 -26.58 13.24
C GLU A 455 -7.09 -26.93 12.11
N MET A 456 -5.82 -27.15 12.47
CA MET A 456 -4.75 -27.64 11.62
C MET A 456 -4.15 -28.91 12.23
N THR A 457 -4.14 -30.00 11.47
CA THR A 457 -3.48 -31.24 11.91
C THR A 457 -2.02 -31.24 11.46
N VAL A 458 -1.09 -31.02 12.39
CA VAL A 458 0.35 -31.00 12.13
C VAL A 458 0.95 -32.36 12.50
N PRO A 459 1.51 -33.15 11.56
CA PRO A 459 2.18 -34.41 11.84
C PRO A 459 3.58 -34.17 12.41
N TYR A 460 3.62 -33.53 13.57
CA TYR A 460 4.83 -32.98 14.20
C TYR A 460 5.94 -34.02 14.37
N GLY A 461 5.59 -35.25 14.73
CA GLY A 461 6.59 -36.29 14.90
C GLY A 461 7.27 -36.71 13.58
N LEU A 462 6.55 -36.70 12.44
CA LEU A 462 7.16 -36.88 11.11
C LEU A 462 8.12 -35.74 10.76
N VAL A 463 7.80 -34.50 11.17
CA VAL A 463 8.67 -33.33 10.97
C VAL A 463 10.01 -33.53 11.69
N ILE A 464 9.97 -33.87 12.99
CA ILE A 464 11.18 -34.14 13.78
C ILE A 464 11.99 -35.28 13.14
N LEU A 465 11.33 -36.38 12.78
CA LEU A 465 12.01 -37.54 12.20
C LEU A 465 12.75 -37.18 10.91
N GLN A 466 12.15 -36.34 10.07
CA GLN A 466 12.78 -35.90 8.86
C GLN A 466 14.02 -35.03 9.16
N ILE A 467 13.90 -34.05 10.07
CA ILE A 467 15.02 -33.18 10.46
C ILE A 467 16.20 -34.02 10.96
N LEU A 468 15.92 -34.99 11.83
CA LEU A 468 16.92 -35.90 12.36
C LEU A 468 17.59 -36.71 11.24
N ASN A 469 16.81 -37.40 10.42
CA ASN A 469 17.33 -38.36 9.44
C ASN A 469 18.00 -37.72 8.22
N ASP A 470 17.49 -36.58 7.74
CA ASP A 470 17.95 -35.97 6.49
C ASP A 470 18.98 -34.87 6.72
N THR A 471 19.01 -34.26 7.91
CA THR A 471 19.87 -33.11 8.18
C THR A 471 20.86 -33.36 9.30
N LEU A 472 20.38 -33.61 10.53
CA LEU A 472 21.26 -33.67 11.70
C LEU A 472 22.16 -34.91 11.67
N ILE A 473 21.60 -36.10 11.44
CA ILE A 473 22.36 -37.35 11.45
C ILE A 473 23.42 -37.42 10.34
N PRO A 474 23.12 -37.07 9.08
CA PRO A 474 24.15 -37.04 8.04
C PRO A 474 25.26 -36.03 8.36
N ALA A 475 24.92 -34.86 8.89
CA ALA A 475 25.90 -33.86 9.27
C ALA A 475 26.83 -34.35 10.40
N MET A 476 26.27 -35.00 11.42
CA MET A 476 27.03 -35.53 12.56
C MET A 476 27.88 -36.76 12.22
N THR A 477 27.42 -37.59 11.29
CA THR A 477 28.13 -38.81 10.89
C THR A 477 29.09 -38.59 9.72
N GLY A 478 29.17 -37.37 9.16
CA GLY A 478 29.90 -37.12 7.92
C GLY A 478 29.31 -37.89 6.72
N GLY A 479 28.01 -38.15 6.73
CA GLY A 479 27.27 -38.89 5.70
C GLY A 479 27.32 -40.41 5.82
N ASN A 480 27.86 -40.96 6.91
CA ASN A 480 27.93 -42.41 7.10
C ASN A 480 26.61 -43.04 7.56
N ALA A 481 25.65 -42.23 8.02
CA ALA A 481 24.28 -42.68 8.26
C ALA A 481 23.25 -41.58 7.95
N ASN A 482 22.02 -42.02 7.64
CA ASN A 482 20.85 -41.16 7.38
C ASN A 482 19.64 -41.65 8.20
N SER A 483 19.88 -42.37 9.30
CA SER A 483 18.84 -42.85 10.20
C SER A 483 19.38 -42.96 11.62
N ILE A 484 18.50 -42.84 12.61
CA ILE A 484 18.88 -42.99 14.03
C ILE A 484 19.57 -44.34 14.27
N SER A 485 19.01 -45.41 13.73
CA SER A 485 19.59 -46.77 13.84
C SER A 485 20.95 -46.89 13.16
N GLY A 486 21.11 -46.31 11.96
CA GLY A 486 22.37 -46.32 11.23
C GLY A 486 23.44 -45.50 11.94
N ALA A 487 23.06 -44.38 12.53
CA ALA A 487 23.97 -43.49 13.23
C ALA A 487 24.49 -44.13 14.52
N LEU A 488 23.59 -44.70 15.33
CA LEU A 488 23.96 -45.45 16.53
C LEU A 488 24.87 -46.63 16.20
N ASN A 489 24.59 -47.36 15.11
CA ASN A 489 25.48 -48.42 14.64
C ASN A 489 26.86 -47.89 14.22
N TYR A 490 26.92 -46.82 13.43
CA TYR A 490 28.19 -46.19 13.02
C TYR A 490 29.01 -45.72 14.23
N TRP A 491 28.39 -45.04 15.19
CA TRP A 491 29.08 -44.52 16.36
C TRP A 491 29.55 -45.61 17.31
N ILE A 492 28.73 -46.61 17.59
CA ILE A 492 29.06 -47.64 18.59
C ILE A 492 29.92 -48.75 17.98
N CYS A 493 29.68 -49.12 16.72
CA CYS A 493 30.26 -50.34 16.15
C CYS A 493 31.43 -50.12 15.22
N ASP A 494 31.50 -48.98 14.55
CA ASP A 494 32.61 -48.68 13.65
C ASP A 494 33.74 -47.92 14.36
N ASN A 495 33.45 -47.25 15.49
CA ASN A 495 34.43 -46.42 16.21
C ASN A 495 34.94 -47.00 17.55
N ILE A 496 34.35 -48.09 18.07
CA ILE A 496 34.83 -48.74 19.31
C ILE A 496 35.72 -49.94 18.93
N GLY A 497 36.98 -49.93 19.38
CA GLY A 497 37.98 -50.94 18.96
C GLY A 497 37.94 -52.28 19.71
N SER A 498 37.93 -52.25 21.05
CA SER A 498 37.89 -53.45 21.93
C SER A 498 37.35 -53.08 23.29
N VAL A 499 36.44 -53.89 23.84
CA VAL A 499 35.86 -53.67 25.19
C VAL A 499 36.45 -54.70 26.15
N ASN A 500 37.05 -54.24 27.24
CA ASN A 500 37.54 -55.10 28.31
C ASN A 500 36.61 -55.02 29.52
N VAL A 501 35.88 -56.10 29.81
CA VAL A 501 35.00 -56.20 30.97
C VAL A 501 35.56 -57.25 31.91
N GLY A 502 35.95 -56.85 33.12
CA GLY A 502 36.46 -57.77 34.15
C GLY A 502 37.71 -58.56 33.75
N GLY A 503 38.56 -58.01 32.85
CA GLY A 503 39.75 -58.69 32.33
C GLY A 503 39.51 -59.55 31.09
N ILE A 504 38.26 -59.64 30.61
CA ILE A 504 37.90 -60.34 29.38
C ILE A 504 37.84 -59.34 28.23
N ASN A 505 38.66 -59.55 27.21
CA ASN A 505 38.68 -58.70 26.02
C ASN A 505 37.66 -59.23 25.00
N LEU A 506 36.53 -58.54 24.85
CA LEU A 506 35.47 -58.89 23.91
C LEU A 506 35.77 -58.26 22.53
N PRO A 507 35.84 -59.05 21.44
CA PRO A 507 36.01 -58.51 20.10
C PRO A 507 34.73 -57.79 19.65
N VAL A 508 34.84 -56.49 19.36
CA VAL A 508 33.71 -55.59 19.09
C VAL A 508 32.86 -56.03 17.91
N GLY A 509 33.44 -56.68 16.90
CA GLY A 509 32.64 -57.22 15.77
C GLY A 509 31.57 -58.23 16.19
N SER A 510 31.85 -59.05 17.21
CA SER A 510 30.86 -59.99 17.77
C SER A 510 29.88 -59.31 18.71
N PHE A 511 30.36 -58.39 19.55
CA PHE A 511 29.52 -57.54 20.40
C PHE A 511 28.50 -56.74 19.56
N CYS A 512 28.95 -56.13 18.47
CA CYS A 512 28.09 -55.29 17.65
C CYS A 512 27.04 -56.05 16.84
N SER A 513 27.43 -57.15 16.21
CA SER A 513 26.51 -57.94 15.39
C SER A 513 25.51 -58.78 16.20
N SER A 514 25.82 -59.12 17.47
CA SER A 514 24.97 -59.99 18.29
C SER A 514 24.24 -59.29 19.46
N LEU A 515 24.72 -58.13 19.91
CA LEU A 515 24.13 -57.37 21.03
C LEU A 515 23.60 -56.01 20.57
N VAL A 516 24.47 -55.18 19.99
CA VAL A 516 24.19 -53.76 19.78
C VAL A 516 23.20 -53.53 18.63
N ALA A 517 23.38 -54.19 17.49
CA ALA A 517 22.52 -54.01 16.33
C ALA A 517 21.04 -54.45 16.56
N PRO A 518 20.74 -55.60 17.20
CA PRO A 518 19.36 -55.97 17.53
C PRO A 518 18.69 -55.04 18.53
N LEU A 519 19.40 -54.60 19.58
CA LEU A 519 18.86 -53.72 20.62
C LEU A 519 18.61 -52.30 20.08
N ILE A 520 19.57 -51.74 19.34
CA ILE A 520 19.40 -50.46 18.64
C ILE A 520 18.22 -50.53 17.68
N SER A 521 18.05 -51.64 16.95
CA SER A 521 16.94 -51.80 16.03
C SER A 521 15.60 -51.78 16.77
N THR A 522 15.45 -52.53 17.87
CA THR A 522 14.21 -52.53 18.66
C THR A 522 13.90 -51.16 19.25
N TYR A 523 14.89 -50.49 19.85
CA TYR A 523 14.69 -49.17 20.45
C TYR A 523 14.43 -48.09 19.40
N ALA A 524 15.19 -48.08 18.30
CA ALA A 524 14.97 -47.14 17.20
C ALA A 524 13.57 -47.34 16.58
N ASN A 525 13.11 -48.59 16.43
CA ASN A 525 11.76 -48.86 15.92
C ASN A 525 10.66 -48.42 16.90
N GLN A 526 10.86 -48.61 18.21
CA GLN A 526 9.91 -48.14 19.22
C GLN A 526 9.87 -46.61 19.29
N PHE A 527 11.04 -45.97 19.23
CA PHE A 527 11.15 -44.51 19.17
C PHE A 527 10.52 -43.92 17.91
N LEU A 528 10.74 -44.56 16.75
CA LEU A 528 10.10 -44.18 15.49
C LEU A 528 8.57 -44.33 15.57
N ALA A 529 8.07 -45.38 16.23
CA ALA A 529 6.64 -45.58 16.44
C ALA A 529 6.04 -44.52 17.38
N ASP A 530 6.77 -44.10 18.41
CA ASP A 530 6.32 -43.06 19.35
C ASP A 530 6.37 -41.64 18.74
N LEU A 531 7.20 -41.44 17.70
CA LEU A 531 7.24 -40.22 16.88
C LEU A 531 6.25 -40.23 15.70
N GLU A 532 5.43 -41.26 15.53
CA GLU A 532 4.37 -41.26 14.52
C GLU A 532 3.07 -40.66 15.10
N PHE A 533 3.11 -39.40 15.52
CA PHE A 533 1.94 -38.69 16.05
C PHE A 533 1.70 -37.34 15.37
N SER A 534 0.42 -36.97 15.35
CA SER A 534 -0.05 -35.67 14.88
C SER A 534 -0.63 -34.87 16.04
N ILE A 535 -0.48 -33.56 15.96
CA ILE A 535 -1.02 -32.58 16.90
C ILE A 535 -2.16 -31.85 16.20
N ASN A 536 -3.30 -31.72 16.87
CA ASN A 536 -4.36 -30.83 16.44
C ASN A 536 -4.11 -29.44 17.04
N LEU A 537 -3.67 -28.53 16.18
CA LEU A 537 -3.40 -27.15 16.50
C LEU A 537 -4.62 -26.32 16.10
N PHE A 538 -5.27 -25.67 17.05
CA PHE A 538 -6.27 -24.65 16.76
C PHE A 538 -5.54 -23.32 16.61
N VAL A 539 -5.74 -22.64 15.49
CA VAL A 539 -5.11 -21.34 15.21
C VAL A 539 -6.22 -20.30 15.12
N GLU A 540 -6.08 -19.21 15.85
CA GLU A 540 -6.80 -17.96 15.62
C GLU A 540 -5.78 -16.85 15.43
N GLY A 541 -6.17 -15.74 14.81
CA GLY A 541 -5.21 -14.67 14.55
C GLY A 541 -5.81 -13.30 14.39
N GLU A 542 -4.97 -12.30 14.49
CA GLU A 542 -5.31 -10.91 14.23
C GLU A 542 -4.13 -10.19 13.58
N GLY A 543 -4.40 -9.12 12.84
CA GLY A 543 -3.35 -8.30 12.23
C GLY A 543 -3.90 -6.99 11.66
N LEU A 544 -3.01 -6.04 11.39
CA LEU A 544 -3.36 -4.76 10.77
C LEU A 544 -3.05 -4.79 9.28
N MET A 545 -4.03 -4.39 8.49
CA MET A 545 -3.97 -4.31 7.04
C MET A 545 -3.60 -2.91 6.57
N PHE A 546 -2.76 -2.84 5.54
CA PHE A 546 -2.28 -1.59 4.97
C PHE A 546 -2.31 -1.64 3.45
N ASP A 547 -2.82 -0.57 2.85
CA ASP A 547 -2.59 -0.18 1.46
C ASP A 547 -1.33 0.69 1.43
N THR A 548 -0.37 0.34 0.58
CA THR A 548 0.93 1.03 0.49
C THR A 548 1.10 1.86 -0.79
N ASP A 549 0.19 1.74 -1.76
CA ASP A 549 0.27 2.43 -3.04
C ASP A 549 -0.97 3.29 -3.40
N SER A 550 -1.95 3.34 -2.49
CA SER A 550 -3.21 4.07 -2.62
C SER A 550 -4.10 3.55 -3.75
N ASP A 551 -4.19 2.24 -3.98
CA ASP A 551 -5.15 1.66 -4.93
C ASP A 551 -6.44 1.12 -4.26
N GLY A 552 -6.52 1.21 -2.93
CA GLY A 552 -7.62 0.70 -2.10
C GLY A 552 -7.53 -0.79 -1.80
N VAL A 553 -6.46 -1.45 -2.20
CA VAL A 553 -6.19 -2.86 -1.98
C VAL A 553 -5.18 -3.01 -0.85
N THR A 554 -5.38 -4.02 -0.01
CA THR A 554 -4.42 -4.32 1.06
C THR A 554 -3.17 -4.96 0.47
N ASP A 555 -2.01 -4.35 0.66
CA ASP A 555 -0.71 -4.89 0.23
C ASP A 555 0.02 -5.64 1.33
N LEU A 556 -0.20 -5.23 2.58
CA LEU A 556 0.57 -5.69 3.73
C LEU A 556 -0.38 -6.00 4.90
N VAL A 557 -0.12 -7.13 5.55
CA VAL A 557 -0.60 -7.44 6.89
C VAL A 557 0.60 -7.36 7.84
N ASN A 558 0.53 -6.52 8.86
CA ASN A 558 1.59 -6.33 9.84
C ASN A 558 1.02 -6.31 11.26
N GLU A 559 1.89 -6.32 12.27
CA GLU A 559 1.51 -6.47 13.68
C GLU A 559 0.63 -7.71 13.89
N GLY A 560 0.88 -8.75 13.08
CA GLY A 560 0.11 -9.98 13.10
C GLY A 560 0.45 -10.80 14.34
N LEU A 561 -0.58 -11.37 14.96
CA LEU A 561 -0.47 -12.31 16.05
C LEU A 561 -1.36 -13.52 15.75
N PHE A 562 -0.77 -14.71 15.75
CA PHE A 562 -1.50 -15.96 15.86
C PHE A 562 -1.48 -16.45 17.30
N LEU A 563 -2.63 -16.91 17.77
CA LEU A 563 -2.77 -17.67 18.99
C LEU A 563 -3.04 -19.12 18.62
N GLY A 564 -2.13 -20.00 19.03
CA GLY A 564 -2.23 -21.44 18.84
C GLY A 564 -2.69 -22.13 20.12
N GLU A 565 -3.60 -23.08 20.01
CA GLU A 565 -4.04 -23.92 21.13
C GLU A 565 -3.89 -25.40 20.73
N VAL A 566 -3.03 -26.13 21.44
CA VAL A 566 -2.94 -27.59 21.30
C VAL A 566 -3.89 -28.25 22.28
N ARG A 567 -4.90 -28.93 21.75
CA ARG A 567 -5.89 -29.68 22.54
C ARG A 567 -5.53 -31.15 22.63
N ARG A 568 -5.72 -31.72 23.83
CA ARG A 568 -5.54 -33.14 24.14
C ARG A 568 -6.87 -33.78 24.51
N ASP A 569 -6.96 -35.10 24.34
CA ASP A 569 -8.11 -35.87 24.81
C ASP A 569 -8.19 -35.93 26.36
N ASP A 570 -7.09 -35.70 27.08
CA ASP A 570 -6.99 -35.94 28.53
C ASP A 570 -6.21 -34.88 29.36
N GLY A 571 -6.16 -33.61 28.92
CA GLY A 571 -5.51 -32.55 29.70
C GLY A 571 -5.96 -31.13 29.34
N PRO A 572 -5.56 -30.11 30.14
CA PRO A 572 -5.79 -28.71 29.76
C PRO A 572 -5.05 -28.40 28.46
N PRO A 573 -5.61 -27.49 27.64
CA PRO A 573 -4.97 -27.06 26.41
C PRO A 573 -3.66 -26.33 26.71
N THR A 574 -2.75 -26.36 25.75
CA THR A 574 -1.51 -25.59 25.80
C THR A 574 -1.57 -24.48 24.78
N GLU A 575 -1.43 -23.25 25.24
CA GLU A 575 -1.45 -22.05 24.42
C GLU A 575 -0.03 -21.75 23.91
N MET A 576 0.05 -21.14 22.73
CA MET A 576 1.27 -20.62 22.14
C MET A 576 0.94 -19.39 21.30
N GLU A 577 1.95 -18.57 21.04
CA GLU A 577 1.80 -17.36 20.25
C GLU A 577 2.81 -17.36 19.10
N ALA A 578 2.44 -16.72 18.00
CA ALA A 578 3.35 -16.44 16.90
C ALA A 578 3.09 -15.07 16.29
N THR A 579 4.13 -14.26 16.17
CA THR A 579 4.01 -13.02 15.39
C THR A 579 4.07 -13.34 13.90
N PHE A 580 3.31 -12.62 13.07
CA PHE A 580 3.36 -12.80 11.62
C PHE A 580 3.30 -11.49 10.84
N GLU A 581 3.88 -11.52 9.65
CA GLU A 581 3.77 -10.48 8.62
C GLU A 581 3.36 -11.15 7.31
N GLY A 582 2.51 -10.48 6.53
CA GLY A 582 1.97 -11.00 5.27
C GLY A 582 2.10 -9.98 4.15
N VAL A 583 2.70 -10.35 3.03
CA VAL A 583 2.83 -9.49 1.84
C VAL A 583 1.95 -10.03 0.72
N ARG A 584 1.14 -9.17 0.11
CA ARG A 584 0.25 -9.57 -0.98
C ARG A 584 1.04 -9.98 -2.22
N GLN A 585 0.62 -11.08 -2.82
CA GLN A 585 1.13 -11.51 -4.11
C GLN A 585 0.62 -10.59 -5.24
N PRO A 586 1.45 -10.34 -6.26
CA PRO A 586 1.13 -9.43 -7.37
C PRO A 586 0.00 -9.91 -8.29
#